data_AF-A0A158L6V2-F1
#
_entry.id   AF-A0A158L6V2-F1
#
_cell.length_a   1.000
_cell.length_b   1.000
_cell.length_c   1.000
_cell.angle_alpha   90.00
_cell.angle_beta   90.00
_cell.angle_gamma   90.00
#
_symmetry.space_group_name_H-M   'P 1'
#
loop_
_entity.id
_entity.type
_entity.pdbx_description
1 polymer ?
#
loop_
_entity_poly.entity_id
_entity_poly.type
_entity_poly.pdbx_seq_one_letter_code
_entity_poly.pdbx_strand_id
1 'polypeptide(L)'
;MPRRIYTYAPDMGWTTVNQITSLGSFVFALGVLIFLIDVVWSYHRGPLAGKNPWDAPTLEWSVASPPPPYNFSTLPFVASRHPLWEDRLPEASKTRLRSVLDEGYILDHGREALGTTALDAEPDIILKMPEDSYAPFLLGLFSALVFAGMALHSWWLTGAAGIACAVVLIVWRWPERKLVQREPYPVHEEGGALG
;
A
#
# COMPACT_ATOMS: atom_id res chain seq x y z
N MET A 1 33.69 10.29 23.16
CA MET A 1 32.65 11.31 22.88
C MET A 1 31.31 10.87 23.46
N PRO A 2 30.91 11.40 24.65
CA PRO A 2 29.57 11.21 25.19
C PRO A 2 28.49 11.80 24.27
N ARG A 3 27.33 11.13 24.15
CA ARG A 3 26.20 11.62 23.34
C ARG A 3 25.56 12.88 23.95
N ARG A 4 24.92 13.70 23.11
CA ARG A 4 24.18 14.94 23.49
C ARG A 4 25.05 16.06 24.08
N ILE A 5 26.29 16.17 23.62
CA ILE A 5 27.20 17.28 23.95
C ILE A 5 27.38 18.16 22.71
N TYR A 6 27.16 19.48 22.85
CA TYR A 6 27.19 20.41 21.71
C TYR A 6 28.60 20.92 21.36
N THR A 7 29.56 20.86 22.30
CA THR A 7 30.93 21.30 22.09
C THR A 7 31.92 20.41 22.85
N TYR A 8 33.07 20.15 22.25
CA TYR A 8 34.18 19.41 22.87
C TYR A 8 35.38 20.34 23.03
N ALA A 9 36.04 20.28 24.18
CA ALA A 9 37.23 21.08 24.43
C ALA A 9 38.42 20.58 23.57
N PRO A 10 39.30 21.48 23.10
CA PRO A 10 40.34 21.14 22.12
C PRO A 10 41.42 20.17 22.65
N ASP A 11 41.58 20.08 23.96
CA ASP A 11 42.52 19.22 24.68
C ASP A 11 42.05 17.76 24.83
N MET A 12 40.80 17.45 24.46
CA MET A 12 40.21 16.11 24.61
C MET A 12 40.61 15.10 23.52
N GLY A 13 41.40 15.51 22.52
CA GLY A 13 41.87 14.63 21.42
C GLY A 13 40.77 14.20 20.43
N TRP A 14 39.59 14.83 20.52
CA TRP A 14 38.39 14.46 19.75
C TRP A 14 38.15 15.30 18.50
N THR A 15 38.91 16.38 18.32
CA THR A 15 38.76 17.35 17.24
C THR A 15 38.78 16.71 15.85
N THR A 16 39.80 15.89 15.55
CA THR A 16 39.96 15.27 14.23
C THR A 16 38.81 14.33 13.89
N VAL A 17 38.41 13.47 14.82
CA VAL A 17 37.31 12.52 14.59
C VAL A 17 35.98 13.27 14.41
N ASN A 18 35.73 14.32 15.21
CA ASN A 18 34.53 15.16 15.07
C ASN A 18 34.48 15.87 13.70
N GLN A 19 35.63 16.33 13.20
CA GLN A 19 35.74 16.93 11.86
C GLN A 19 35.47 15.91 10.75
N ILE A 20 36.01 14.70 10.85
CA ILE A 20 35.75 13.62 9.87
C ILE A 20 34.25 13.27 9.85
N THR A 21 33.62 13.11 11.02
CA THR A 21 32.18 12.83 11.11
C THR A 21 31.35 13.97 10.52
N SER A 22 31.75 15.23 10.77
CA SER A 22 31.09 16.40 10.19
C SER A 22 31.20 16.38 8.66
N LEU A 23 32.38 16.11 8.11
CA LEU A 23 32.58 15.97 6.67
C LEU A 23 31.71 14.84 6.09
N GLY A 24 31.66 13.69 6.76
CA GLY A 24 30.79 12.57 6.37
C GLY A 24 29.31 12.97 6.32
N SER A 25 28.85 13.82 7.23
CA SER A 25 27.47 14.34 7.21
C SER A 25 27.18 15.20 5.99
N PHE A 26 28.16 16.01 5.53
CA PHE A 26 28.03 16.79 4.30
C PHE A 26 28.02 15.90 3.05
N VAL A 27 28.84 14.86 3.02
CA VAL A 27 28.82 13.87 1.93
C VAL A 27 27.48 13.14 1.88
N PHE A 28 26.91 12.77 3.03
CA PHE A 28 25.59 12.17 3.10
C PHE A 28 24.50 13.13 2.60
N ALA A 29 24.54 14.41 3.01
CA ALA A 29 23.62 15.44 2.53
C ALA A 29 23.70 15.61 1.00
N LEU A 30 24.91 15.55 0.42
CA LEU A 30 25.10 15.58 -1.02
C LEU A 30 24.48 14.34 -1.70
N GLY A 31 24.61 13.15 -1.12
CA GLY A 31 23.95 11.94 -1.61
C GLY A 31 22.43 12.04 -1.63
N VAL A 32 21.83 12.59 -0.55
CA VAL A 32 20.38 12.86 -0.50
C VAL A 32 19.98 13.88 -1.57
N LEU A 33 20.77 14.93 -1.78
CA LEU A 33 20.51 15.92 -2.82
C LEU A 33 20.52 15.30 -4.22
N ILE A 34 21.50 14.46 -4.52
CA ILE A 34 21.58 13.74 -5.81
C ILE A 34 20.34 12.85 -6.00
N PHE A 35 19.93 12.13 -4.95
CA PHE A 35 18.70 11.32 -5.00
C PHE A 35 17.45 12.16 -5.28
N LEU A 36 17.30 13.33 -4.63
CA LEU A 36 16.16 14.21 -4.89
C LEU A 36 16.18 14.76 -6.32
N ILE A 37 17.35 15.10 -6.85
CA ILE A 37 17.52 15.51 -8.24
C ILE A 37 17.09 14.38 -9.19
N ASP A 38 17.49 13.14 -8.91
CA ASP A 38 17.11 11.97 -9.70
C ASP A 38 15.59 11.74 -9.70
N VAL A 39 14.93 11.82 -8.54
CA VAL A 39 13.47 11.70 -8.43
C VAL A 39 12.75 12.77 -9.27
N VAL A 40 13.17 14.03 -9.15
CA VAL A 40 12.57 15.15 -9.92
C VAL A 40 12.83 14.99 -11.41
N TRP A 41 14.04 14.58 -11.80
CA TRP A 41 14.37 14.34 -13.20
C TRP A 41 13.57 13.17 -13.79
N SER A 42 13.48 12.06 -13.07
CA SER A 42 12.72 10.87 -13.48
C SER A 42 11.24 11.18 -13.63
N TYR A 43 10.65 11.95 -12.71
CA TYR A 43 9.25 12.37 -12.81
C TYR A 43 8.96 13.23 -14.06
N HIS A 44 9.86 14.14 -14.43
CA HIS A 44 9.63 15.06 -15.54
C HIS A 44 10.13 14.57 -16.91
N ARG A 45 11.16 13.72 -16.94
CA ARG A 45 11.87 13.33 -18.17
C ARG A 45 12.12 11.82 -18.29
N GLY A 46 11.71 11.02 -17.31
CA GLY A 46 11.88 9.57 -17.35
C GLY A 46 11.02 8.93 -18.44
N PRO A 47 11.51 7.87 -19.10
CA PRO A 47 10.68 7.08 -20.01
C PRO A 47 9.56 6.40 -19.23
N LEU A 48 8.42 6.17 -19.89
CA LEU A 48 7.32 5.39 -19.31
C LEU A 48 7.79 3.97 -19.02
N ALA A 49 7.60 3.50 -17.79
CA ALA A 49 7.91 2.14 -17.41
C ALA A 49 6.92 1.16 -18.07
N GLY A 50 7.44 0.03 -18.58
CA GLY A 50 6.60 -1.09 -18.99
C GLY A 50 5.98 -1.81 -17.78
N LYS A 51 5.20 -2.87 -18.05
CA LYS A 51 4.58 -3.71 -16.99
C LYS A 51 5.64 -4.36 -16.09
N ASN A 52 6.64 -4.99 -16.71
CA ASN A 52 7.67 -5.75 -16.02
C ASN A 52 9.09 -5.36 -16.49
N PRO A 53 9.62 -4.19 -16.08
CA PRO A 53 10.95 -3.74 -16.50
C PRO A 53 12.09 -4.62 -15.97
N TRP A 54 11.85 -5.41 -14.92
CA TRP A 54 12.86 -6.25 -14.26
C TRP A 54 12.68 -7.75 -14.52
N ASP A 55 11.69 -8.13 -15.34
CA ASP A 55 11.30 -9.52 -15.57
C ASP A 55 11.06 -10.31 -14.27
N ALA A 56 10.47 -9.68 -13.26
CA ALA A 56 10.24 -10.25 -11.94
C ALA A 56 9.08 -11.26 -11.91
N PRO A 57 9.07 -12.23 -10.96
CA PRO A 57 8.17 -13.40 -10.98
C PRO A 57 6.76 -13.19 -10.39
N THR A 58 6.53 -12.08 -9.70
CA THR A 58 5.38 -11.86 -8.82
C THR A 58 4.26 -11.07 -9.49
N LEU A 59 3.04 -11.13 -8.93
CA LEU A 59 1.83 -10.60 -9.58
C LEU A 59 1.81 -9.09 -9.79
N GLU A 60 2.52 -8.32 -8.97
CA GLU A 60 2.61 -6.86 -9.15
C GLU A 60 3.23 -6.47 -10.50
N TRP A 61 3.95 -7.40 -11.15
CA TRP A 61 4.56 -7.20 -12.45
C TRP A 61 3.71 -7.72 -13.62
N SER A 62 2.50 -8.23 -13.37
CA SER A 62 1.57 -8.63 -14.44
C SER A 62 0.64 -7.49 -14.88
N VAL A 63 0.51 -6.45 -14.06
CA VAL A 63 -0.36 -5.28 -14.29
C VAL A 63 0.37 -4.14 -15.02
N ALA A 64 -0.39 -3.15 -15.47
CA ALA A 64 0.16 -1.94 -16.09
C ALA A 64 0.97 -1.10 -15.09
N SER A 65 1.87 -0.25 -15.61
CA SER A 65 2.62 0.74 -14.84
C SER A 65 2.20 2.15 -15.29
N PRO A 66 1.52 2.96 -14.45
CA PRO A 66 1.06 2.65 -13.09
C PRO A 66 -0.10 1.64 -13.06
N PRO A 67 -0.29 0.92 -11.94
CA PRO A 67 -1.40 -0.02 -11.81
C PRO A 67 -2.75 0.71 -11.87
N PRO A 68 -3.76 0.15 -12.55
CA PRO A 68 -5.09 0.73 -12.55
C PRO A 68 -5.71 0.68 -11.14
N PRO A 69 -6.72 1.51 -10.81
CA PRO A 69 -7.32 1.55 -9.47
C PRO A 69 -7.89 0.21 -8.97
N TYR A 70 -8.28 -0.68 -9.90
CA TYR A 70 -8.80 -2.02 -9.60
C TYR A 70 -7.69 -3.09 -9.56
N ASN A 71 -6.43 -2.75 -9.82
CA ASN A 71 -5.28 -3.64 -9.99
C ASN A 71 -5.48 -4.69 -11.10
N PHE A 72 -6.23 -5.76 -10.84
CA PHE A 72 -6.48 -6.86 -11.76
C PHE A 72 -7.91 -6.79 -12.30
N SER A 73 -8.11 -6.97 -13.60
CA SER A 73 -9.45 -7.00 -14.21
C SER A 73 -10.23 -8.26 -13.85
N THR A 74 -9.52 -9.37 -13.69
CA THR A 74 -10.03 -10.66 -13.24
C THR A 74 -9.17 -11.13 -12.07
N LEU A 75 -9.79 -11.78 -11.09
CA LEU A 75 -9.05 -12.31 -9.94
C LEU A 75 -8.17 -13.48 -10.38
N PRO A 76 -6.83 -13.39 -10.23
CA PRO A 76 -5.94 -14.44 -10.68
C PRO A 76 -6.00 -15.66 -9.76
N PHE A 77 -6.00 -16.86 -10.35
CA PHE A 77 -5.73 -18.09 -9.63
C PHE A 77 -4.22 -18.31 -9.52
N VAL A 78 -3.72 -18.50 -8.30
CA VAL A 78 -2.27 -18.60 -8.03
C VAL A 78 -1.95 -20.00 -7.53
N ALA A 79 -1.18 -20.75 -8.31
CA ALA A 79 -0.76 -22.12 -8.00
C ALA A 79 0.67 -22.20 -7.42
N SER A 80 1.50 -21.15 -7.59
CA SER A 80 2.87 -21.14 -7.12
C SER A 80 3.30 -19.79 -6.53
N ARG A 81 4.44 -19.77 -5.84
CA ARG A 81 5.06 -18.54 -5.32
C ARG A 81 5.53 -17.59 -6.42
N HIS A 82 5.75 -18.08 -7.64
CA HIS A 82 6.37 -17.35 -8.73
C HIS A 82 5.52 -17.49 -10.01
N PRO A 83 4.29 -16.96 -10.00
CA PRO A 83 3.30 -17.20 -11.06
C PRO A 83 3.80 -16.83 -12.46
N LEU A 84 4.61 -15.77 -12.62
CA LEU A 84 5.13 -15.35 -13.92
C LEU A 84 6.33 -16.17 -14.42
N TRP A 85 6.94 -17.00 -13.56
CA TRP A 85 8.11 -17.81 -13.88
C TRP A 85 7.83 -19.31 -13.83
N GLU A 86 6.56 -19.74 -13.75
CA GLU A 86 6.22 -21.16 -13.67
C GLU A 86 6.81 -21.98 -14.83
N ASP A 87 6.82 -21.41 -16.04
CA ASP A 87 7.41 -22.07 -17.21
C ASP A 87 8.94 -22.20 -17.15
N ARG A 88 9.59 -21.44 -16.27
CA ARG A 88 11.05 -21.40 -16.11
C ARG A 88 11.53 -22.24 -14.92
N LEU A 89 10.63 -22.68 -14.05
CA LEU A 89 10.96 -23.38 -12.81
C LEU A 89 10.68 -24.88 -12.94
N PRO A 90 11.69 -25.75 -12.73
CA PRO A 90 11.51 -27.21 -12.81
C PRO A 90 10.47 -27.75 -11.83
N GLU A 91 10.31 -27.12 -10.66
CA GLU A 91 9.36 -27.53 -9.62
C GLU A 91 7.91 -27.17 -9.96
N ALA A 92 7.68 -26.09 -10.71
CA ALA A 92 6.34 -25.71 -11.15
C ALA A 92 5.79 -26.71 -12.18
N SER A 93 6.65 -27.29 -13.01
CA SER A 93 6.29 -28.37 -13.96
C SER A 93 5.74 -29.64 -13.28
N LYS A 94 6.10 -29.89 -12.01
CA LYS A 94 5.63 -31.07 -11.25
C LYS A 94 4.23 -30.88 -10.65
N THR A 95 3.74 -29.64 -10.57
CA THR A 95 2.42 -29.33 -10.01
C THR A 95 1.39 -29.39 -11.13
N ARG A 96 0.29 -30.16 -10.94
CA ARG A 96 -0.76 -30.30 -11.97
C ARG A 96 -1.55 -29.00 -12.17
N LEU A 97 -1.58 -28.12 -11.17
CA LEU A 97 -2.24 -26.82 -11.18
C LEU A 97 -1.25 -25.74 -11.59
N ARG A 98 -1.65 -24.88 -12.54
CA ARG A 98 -0.89 -23.71 -12.99
C ARG A 98 -1.59 -22.43 -12.58
N SER A 99 -0.83 -21.35 -12.41
CA SER A 99 -1.41 -20.03 -12.18
C SER A 99 -2.09 -19.53 -13.45
N VAL A 100 -3.30 -18.98 -13.31
CA VAL A 100 -4.06 -18.41 -14.41
C VAL A 100 -4.41 -16.97 -14.04
N LEU A 101 -3.91 -16.02 -14.82
CA LEU A 101 -4.01 -14.59 -14.51
C LEU A 101 -5.18 -13.90 -15.20
N ASP A 102 -5.59 -14.42 -16.35
CA ASP A 102 -6.58 -13.77 -17.22
C ASP A 102 -7.98 -14.40 -17.09
N GLU A 103 -8.09 -15.61 -16.55
CA GLU A 103 -9.36 -16.33 -16.36
C GLU A 103 -9.70 -16.39 -14.87
N GLY A 104 -10.79 -15.73 -14.47
CA GLY A 104 -11.21 -15.66 -13.08
C GLY A 104 -12.46 -14.80 -12.90
N TYR A 105 -12.83 -14.54 -11.64
CA TYR A 105 -13.98 -13.71 -11.32
C TYR A 105 -13.73 -12.24 -11.69
N ILE A 106 -14.73 -11.61 -12.31
CA ILE A 106 -14.71 -10.20 -12.66
C ILE A 106 -15.29 -9.39 -11.49
N LEU A 107 -14.56 -8.36 -11.05
CA LEU A 107 -14.95 -7.43 -9.99
C LEU A 107 -15.10 -6.01 -10.55
N ASP A 108 -16.06 -5.82 -11.45
CA ASP A 108 -16.26 -4.60 -12.22
C ASP A 108 -17.32 -3.65 -11.65
N HIS A 109 -18.08 -4.06 -10.62
CA HIS A 109 -19.17 -3.26 -10.04
C HIS A 109 -18.67 -2.38 -8.86
N GLY A 110 -17.50 -1.75 -9.04
CA GLY A 110 -16.90 -0.82 -8.09
C GLY A 110 -15.89 -1.50 -7.15
N ARG A 111 -15.89 -1.10 -5.87
CA ARG A 111 -14.97 -1.68 -4.88
C ARG A 111 -15.56 -2.97 -4.35
N GLU A 112 -15.16 -4.09 -4.95
CA GLU A 112 -15.61 -5.43 -4.58
C GLU A 112 -14.43 -6.29 -4.13
N ALA A 113 -14.71 -7.30 -3.32
CA ALA A 113 -13.75 -8.30 -2.92
C ALA A 113 -14.42 -9.67 -2.85
N LEU A 114 -13.69 -10.70 -3.25
CA LEU A 114 -14.16 -12.07 -3.14
C LEU A 114 -14.06 -12.54 -1.69
N GLY A 115 -15.20 -12.85 -1.11
CA GLY A 115 -15.32 -13.62 0.12
C GLY A 115 -15.23 -15.10 -0.21
N THR A 116 -14.41 -15.81 0.57
CA THR A 116 -14.19 -17.24 0.43
C THR A 116 -14.67 -17.98 1.66
N THR A 117 -14.93 -19.28 1.51
CA THR A 117 -15.20 -20.17 2.62
C THR A 117 -13.98 -20.25 3.54
N ALA A 118 -14.23 -20.34 4.84
CA ALA A 118 -13.18 -20.27 5.85
C ALA A 118 -12.24 -21.50 5.86
N LEU A 119 -12.72 -22.65 5.38
CA LEU A 119 -11.96 -23.92 5.40
C LEU A 119 -11.34 -24.23 4.04
N ASP A 120 -12.13 -24.17 2.98
CA ASP A 120 -11.72 -24.66 1.65
C ASP A 120 -11.26 -23.54 0.71
N ALA A 121 -11.35 -22.28 1.15
CA ALA A 121 -11.03 -21.08 0.36
C ALA A 121 -11.79 -21.02 -0.98
N GLU A 122 -12.93 -21.70 -1.06
CA GLU A 122 -13.81 -21.66 -2.23
C GLU A 122 -14.55 -20.32 -2.28
N PRO A 123 -14.68 -19.70 -3.46
CA PRO A 123 -15.46 -18.48 -3.64
C PRO A 123 -16.92 -18.68 -3.20
N ASP A 124 -17.39 -17.89 -2.23
CA ASP A 124 -18.74 -18.00 -1.66
C ASP A 124 -19.58 -16.75 -1.97
N ILE A 125 -18.98 -15.56 -1.84
CA ILE A 125 -19.73 -14.30 -1.95
C ILE A 125 -18.85 -13.17 -2.46
N ILE A 126 -19.39 -12.22 -3.21
CA ILE A 126 -18.70 -10.97 -3.55
C ILE A 126 -19.17 -9.88 -2.59
N LEU A 127 -18.24 -9.38 -1.78
CA LEU A 127 -18.43 -8.35 -0.77
C LEU A 127 -18.14 -6.98 -1.37
N LYS A 128 -19.05 -6.02 -1.18
CA LYS A 128 -18.77 -4.62 -1.49
C LYS A 128 -17.89 -4.01 -0.39
N MET A 129 -16.74 -3.49 -0.77
CA MET A 129 -15.78 -2.82 0.11
C MET A 129 -16.24 -1.37 0.43
N PRO A 130 -15.82 -0.82 1.59
CA PRO A 130 -16.18 0.54 1.98
C PRO A 130 -15.75 1.60 0.96
N GLU A 131 -16.59 2.63 0.81
CA GLU A 131 -16.35 3.78 -0.07
C GLU A 131 -15.41 4.80 0.58
N ASP A 132 -14.96 5.77 -0.22
CA ASP A 132 -14.08 6.84 0.27
C ASP A 132 -14.81 7.69 1.30
N SER A 133 -14.14 7.98 2.41
CA SER A 133 -14.67 8.80 3.49
C SER A 133 -13.66 9.87 3.91
N TYR A 134 -14.15 11.09 4.11
CA TYR A 134 -13.35 12.18 4.67
C TYR A 134 -13.16 12.05 6.19
N ALA A 135 -13.86 11.12 6.85
CA ALA A 135 -13.81 10.98 8.31
C ALA A 135 -12.41 10.70 8.88
N PRO A 136 -11.57 9.80 8.31
CA PRO A 136 -10.21 9.57 8.82
C PRO A 136 -9.34 10.82 8.73
N PHE A 137 -9.49 11.61 7.67
CA PHE A 137 -8.76 12.87 7.50
C PHE A 137 -9.15 13.89 8.58
N LEU A 138 -10.46 14.12 8.78
CA LEU A 138 -10.96 15.03 9.81
C LEU A 138 -10.61 14.57 11.21
N LEU A 139 -10.68 13.25 11.46
CA LEU A 139 -10.27 12.67 12.73
C LEU A 139 -8.78 12.90 13.00
N GLY A 140 -7.92 12.72 12.00
CA GLY A 140 -6.49 13.03 12.09
C GLY A 140 -6.23 14.50 12.39
N LEU A 141 -6.92 15.40 11.70
CA LEU A 141 -6.82 16.86 11.93
C LEU A 141 -7.23 17.24 13.36
N PHE A 142 -8.41 16.81 13.82
CA PHE A 142 -8.88 17.14 15.16
C PHE A 142 -8.03 16.47 16.26
N SER A 143 -7.55 15.25 16.02
CA SER A 143 -6.62 14.57 16.94
C SER A 143 -5.31 15.35 17.07
N ALA A 144 -4.76 15.85 15.97
CA ALA A 144 -3.58 16.72 16.01
C ALA A 144 -3.85 18.02 16.79
N LEU A 145 -5.05 18.62 16.64
CA LEU A 145 -5.45 19.80 17.40
C LEU A 145 -5.62 19.52 18.91
N VAL A 146 -6.07 18.33 19.30
CA VAL A 146 -6.10 17.91 20.71
C VAL A 146 -4.70 17.94 21.30
N PHE A 147 -3.73 17.30 20.65
CA PHE A 147 -2.34 17.28 21.11
C PHE A 147 -1.69 18.67 21.09
N ALA A 148 -1.97 19.48 20.06
CA ALA A 148 -1.51 20.86 19.99
C ALA A 148 -2.09 21.71 21.14
N GLY A 149 -3.37 21.57 21.45
CA GLY A 149 -4.00 22.25 22.58
C GLY A 149 -3.38 21.84 23.91
N MET A 150 -3.08 20.56 24.11
CA MET A 150 -2.40 20.08 25.32
C MET A 150 -0.98 20.64 25.43
N ALA A 151 -0.22 20.64 24.33
CA ALA A 151 1.12 21.19 24.27
C ALA A 151 1.16 22.69 24.57
N LEU A 152 0.13 23.43 24.14
CA LEU A 152 -0.03 24.85 24.42
C LEU A 152 -0.72 25.16 25.77
N HIS A 153 -1.05 24.13 26.56
CA HIS A 153 -1.79 24.24 27.81
C HIS A 153 -3.14 24.97 27.67
N SER A 154 -3.75 24.91 26.48
CA SER A 154 -5.02 25.55 26.16
C SER A 154 -6.16 24.54 26.30
N TRP A 155 -6.77 24.52 27.49
CA TRP A 155 -7.86 23.60 27.82
C TRP A 155 -9.10 23.77 26.93
N TRP A 156 -9.37 25.00 26.46
CA TRP A 156 -10.48 25.28 25.54
C TRP A 156 -10.28 24.65 24.17
N LEU A 157 -9.07 24.76 23.61
CA LEU A 157 -8.74 24.15 22.32
C LEU A 157 -8.79 22.62 22.42
N THR A 158 -8.20 22.05 23.48
CA THR A 158 -8.23 20.61 23.72
C THR A 158 -9.65 20.08 23.88
N GLY A 159 -10.49 20.76 24.68
CA GLY A 159 -11.88 20.37 24.88
C GLY A 159 -12.68 20.42 23.58
N ALA A 160 -12.59 21.53 22.83
CA ALA A 160 -13.30 21.71 21.56
C ALA A 160 -12.87 20.66 20.51
N ALA A 161 -11.57 20.43 20.35
CA ALA A 161 -11.04 19.44 19.42
C ALA A 161 -11.41 18.00 19.83
N GLY A 162 -11.43 17.70 21.13
CA GLY A 162 -11.86 16.40 21.65
C GLY A 162 -13.34 16.12 21.37
N ILE A 163 -14.20 17.12 21.54
CA ILE A 163 -15.62 17.03 21.16
C ILE A 163 -15.76 16.84 19.65
N ALA A 164 -14.98 17.57 18.84
CA ALA A 164 -14.99 17.43 17.38
C ALA A 164 -14.58 16.01 16.95
N CYS A 165 -13.55 15.40 17.56
CA CYS A 165 -13.19 13.99 17.34
C CYS A 165 -14.37 13.05 17.65
N ALA A 166 -15.04 13.23 18.79
CA ALA A 166 -16.18 12.41 19.17
C ALA A 166 -17.34 12.52 18.17
N VAL A 167 -17.64 13.74 17.72
CA VAL A 167 -18.67 13.98 16.69
C VAL A 167 -18.30 13.29 15.38
N VAL A 168 -17.06 13.43 14.90
CA VAL A 168 -16.61 12.76 13.67
C VAL A 168 -16.71 11.24 13.79
N LEU A 169 -16.34 10.66 14.93
CA LEU A 169 -16.48 9.22 15.17
C LEU A 169 -17.93 8.76 15.17
N ILE A 170 -18.83 9.52 15.80
CA ILE A 170 -20.26 9.20 15.84
C ILE A 170 -20.85 9.25 14.43
N VAL A 171 -20.55 10.31 13.67
CA VAL A 171 -21.03 10.45 12.28
C VAL A 171 -20.47 9.35 11.40
N TRP A 172 -19.17 9.04 11.53
CA TRP A 172 -18.52 8.01 10.71
C TRP A 172 -19.00 6.59 11.03
N ARG A 173 -19.30 6.31 12.30
CA ARG A 173 -19.81 4.99 12.74
C ARG A 173 -21.33 4.89 12.64
N TRP A 174 -22.01 5.92 12.16
CA TRP A 174 -23.45 5.87 12.02
C TRP A 174 -23.85 4.77 11.01
N PRO A 175 -24.78 3.87 11.36
CA PRO A 175 -25.06 2.70 10.55
C PRO A 175 -25.67 3.08 9.20
N GLU A 176 -25.01 2.69 8.11
CA GLU A 176 -25.51 2.80 6.74
C GLU A 176 -25.94 1.44 6.21
N ARG A 177 -27.06 1.39 5.48
CA ARG A 177 -27.66 0.15 4.96
C ARG A 177 -27.13 -0.29 3.58
N LYS A 178 -25.99 0.24 3.13
CA LYS A 178 -25.59 0.21 1.70
C LYS A 178 -24.69 -0.97 1.25
N LEU A 179 -24.52 -2.00 2.08
CA LEU A 179 -23.66 -3.15 1.74
C LEU A 179 -24.52 -4.32 1.24
N VAL A 180 -24.85 -4.29 -0.06
CA VAL A 180 -25.51 -5.43 -0.74
C VAL A 180 -24.44 -6.45 -1.11
N GLN A 181 -24.69 -7.72 -0.81
CA GLN A 181 -23.84 -8.85 -1.18
C GLN A 181 -24.42 -9.54 -2.42
N ARG A 182 -23.56 -10.11 -3.26
CA ARG A 182 -23.98 -10.91 -4.42
C ARG A 182 -23.25 -12.25 -4.46
N GLU A 183 -23.87 -13.26 -5.03
CA GLU A 183 -23.22 -14.54 -5.30
C GLU A 183 -22.21 -14.41 -6.46
N PRO A 184 -21.07 -15.12 -6.42
CA PRO A 184 -20.13 -15.17 -7.52
C PRO A 184 -20.80 -15.85 -8.73
N TYR A 185 -20.75 -15.23 -9.91
CA TYR A 185 -21.17 -15.92 -11.13
C TYR A 185 -20.18 -17.04 -11.44
N PRO A 186 -20.64 -18.28 -11.69
CA PRO A 186 -19.75 -19.33 -12.18
C PRO A 186 -19.14 -18.87 -13.51
N VAL A 187 -17.82 -19.06 -13.64
CA VAL A 187 -17.13 -18.91 -14.93
C VAL A 187 -17.84 -19.84 -15.91
N HIS A 188 -18.35 -19.29 -17.01
CA HIS A 188 -19.08 -20.05 -18.02
C HIS A 188 -18.38 -21.39 -18.33
N GLU A 189 -19.04 -22.52 -18.05
CA GLU A 189 -18.72 -23.82 -18.65
C GLU A 189 -19.09 -23.80 -20.15
N GLU A 190 -18.53 -22.89 -20.93
CA GLU A 190 -18.62 -23.00 -22.39
C GLU A 190 -17.57 -23.98 -22.89
N GLY A 191 -17.90 -25.27 -22.80
CA GLY A 191 -17.07 -26.33 -23.36
C GLY A 191 -17.65 -27.75 -23.34
N GLY A 192 -18.92 -27.96 -22.96
CA GLY A 192 -19.42 -29.31 -22.76
C GLY A 192 -20.92 -29.49 -22.88
N ALA A 193 -21.51 -29.18 -24.04
CA ALA A 193 -22.67 -29.88 -24.61
C ALA A 193 -23.29 -29.07 -25.76
N LEU A 194 -22.77 -29.27 -26.97
CA LEU A 194 -23.58 -29.10 -28.18
C LEU A 194 -23.29 -30.28 -29.11
N GLY A 195 -24.30 -31.15 -29.24
CA GLY A 195 -24.66 -31.94 -30.43
C GLY A 195 -23.59 -32.79 -31.10
#